data_AF-A0ABD7X5K9-F1
#
_entry.id   AF-A0ABD7X5K9-F1
#
_cell.length_a   1.000
_cell.length_b   1.000
_cell.length_c   1.000
_cell.angle_alpha   90.00
_cell.angle_beta   90.00
_cell.angle_gamma   90.00
#
_symmetry.space_group_name_H-M   'P 1'
#
loop_
_entity.id
_entity.type
_entity.pdbx_description
1 polymer ?
#
loop_
_entity_poly.entity_id
_entity_poly.type
_entity_poly.pdbx_seq_one_letter_code
_entity_poly.pdbx_strand_id
1 'polypeptide(L)'
;MVFTDTENLIQAMLEQQIIPGADYTFIHHGRLVHEVTTGYSSVVPIKRRLAQGEYFDVASLTKVMGTVPLTLWLEQQGRINLEAPVSQYLPQIKDARVTLRHLLTHTSGATAWIDQRDELNASELREAIYNNLTFGADFNQKVVYNDYNFLLLGFIIERVLHMPVQVAIQKYVLQPWGLEASSFTPDPHQAIPTQVRNGILTKGQVHDPKAASLGLHAGSAGLFSTKHDVVKFTLKMLANENELLDETTMRQFEDNQTTNPKLLRSWGWAFVTRNPHQVLLRHSGFTGTFILLDRLTQNGLVFLSNRVHPQPNLEFLEYRQKIYQTFVKEDF
;
A
#
# COMPACT_ATOMS: atom_id res chain seq x y z
N MET A 1 -24.23 4.67 16.65
CA MET A 1 -23.50 4.00 15.56
C MET A 1 -22.03 4.34 15.78
N VAL A 2 -21.10 3.39 15.65
CA VAL A 2 -19.67 3.67 15.87
C VAL A 2 -19.09 4.28 14.58
N PHE A 3 -18.15 5.24 14.68
CA PHE A 3 -17.54 5.95 13.55
C PHE A 3 -18.49 6.81 12.68
N THR A 4 -19.50 7.43 13.32
CA THR A 4 -20.54 8.22 12.62
C THR A 4 -19.97 9.44 11.89
N ASP A 5 -19.05 10.19 12.50
CA ASP A 5 -18.46 11.39 11.90
C ASP A 5 -17.54 11.02 10.73
N THR A 6 -16.81 9.91 10.85
CA THR A 6 -15.99 9.38 9.75
C THR A 6 -16.86 8.94 8.58
N GLU A 7 -17.98 8.25 8.86
CA GLU A 7 -18.93 7.88 7.82
C GLU A 7 -19.56 9.11 7.15
N ASN A 8 -19.92 10.14 7.92
CA ASN A 8 -20.43 11.40 7.37
C ASN A 8 -19.45 12.07 6.40
N LEU A 9 -18.14 12.02 6.69
CA LEU A 9 -17.12 12.51 5.76
C LEU A 9 -17.05 11.69 4.47
N ILE A 10 -17.24 10.37 4.55
CA ILE A 10 -17.31 9.49 3.38
C ILE A 10 -18.55 9.80 2.53
N GLN A 11 -19.71 9.94 3.17
CA GLN A 11 -20.96 10.28 2.48
C GLN A 11 -20.87 11.67 1.82
N ALA A 12 -20.27 12.65 2.51
CA ALA A 12 -20.02 13.97 1.94
C ALA A 12 -19.18 13.91 0.66
N MET A 13 -18.15 13.05 0.59
CA MET A 13 -17.38 12.87 -0.65
C MET A 13 -18.23 12.34 -1.81
N LEU A 14 -19.20 11.46 -1.54
CA LEU A 14 -20.10 10.89 -2.56
C LEU A 14 -21.14 11.93 -3.01
N GLU A 15 -21.75 12.65 -2.06
CA GLU A 15 -22.75 13.69 -2.33
C GLU A 15 -22.16 14.86 -3.13
N GLN A 16 -20.95 15.29 -2.77
CA GLN A 16 -20.22 16.36 -3.46
C GLN A 16 -19.52 15.88 -4.73
N GLN A 17 -19.68 14.61 -5.10
CA GLN A 17 -19.08 14.00 -6.30
C GLN A 17 -17.53 14.11 -6.33
N ILE A 18 -16.90 14.12 -5.16
CA ILE A 18 -15.45 14.09 -5.02
C ILE A 18 -14.90 12.72 -5.44
N ILE A 19 -15.67 11.68 -5.19
CA ILE A 19 -15.42 10.32 -5.68
C ILE A 19 -16.68 9.78 -6.38
N PRO A 20 -16.54 8.97 -7.44
CA PRO A 20 -17.69 8.34 -8.09
C PRO A 20 -18.37 7.28 -7.24
N GLY A 21 -17.59 6.45 -6.54
CA GLY A 21 -18.07 5.36 -5.70
C GLY A 21 -17.06 4.93 -4.65
N ALA A 22 -17.57 4.22 -3.64
CA ALA A 22 -16.79 3.70 -2.53
C ALA A 22 -17.31 2.33 -2.08
N ASP A 23 -16.37 1.44 -1.76
CA ASP A 23 -16.60 0.17 -1.09
C ASP A 23 -15.76 0.17 0.19
N TYR A 24 -16.39 0.24 1.37
CA TYR A 24 -15.70 0.43 2.64
C TYR A 24 -16.27 -0.45 3.76
N THR A 25 -15.42 -0.69 4.77
CA THR A 25 -15.78 -1.46 5.96
C THR A 25 -15.16 -0.86 7.21
N PHE A 26 -15.98 -0.65 8.22
CA PHE A 26 -15.54 -0.39 9.59
C PHE A 26 -15.41 -1.69 10.38
N ILE A 27 -14.30 -1.81 11.09
CA ILE A 27 -13.99 -2.88 12.03
C ILE A 27 -13.97 -2.25 13.43
N HIS A 28 -14.75 -2.80 14.35
CA HIS A 28 -14.82 -2.36 15.74
C HIS A 28 -14.57 -3.55 16.67
N HIS A 29 -13.53 -3.46 17.50
CA HIS A 29 -13.09 -4.52 18.41
C HIS A 29 -12.98 -5.89 17.73
N GLY A 30 -12.34 -5.92 16.56
CA GLY A 30 -12.11 -7.13 15.76
C GLY A 30 -13.34 -7.65 15.01
N ARG A 31 -14.47 -6.94 15.06
CA ARG A 31 -15.73 -7.34 14.38
C ARG A 31 -16.10 -6.35 13.28
N LEU A 32 -16.59 -6.86 12.16
CA LEU A 32 -17.16 -6.03 11.09
C LEU A 32 -18.47 -5.44 11.60
N VAL A 33 -18.64 -4.11 11.50
CA VAL A 33 -19.86 -3.43 12.00
C VAL A 33 -20.63 -2.67 10.92
N HIS A 34 -19.95 -2.18 9.89
CA HIS A 34 -20.57 -1.42 8.79
C HIS A 34 -19.86 -1.74 7.48
N GLU A 35 -20.54 -2.46 6.59
CA GLU A 35 -20.05 -2.83 5.27
C GLU A 35 -20.90 -2.15 4.21
N VAL A 36 -20.31 -1.22 3.45
CA VAL A 36 -21.05 -0.37 2.52
C VAL A 36 -20.42 -0.41 1.14
N THR A 37 -21.27 -0.54 0.12
CA THR A 37 -20.90 -0.42 -1.30
C THR A 37 -21.87 0.56 -1.94
N THR A 38 -21.36 1.68 -2.44
CA THR A 38 -22.23 2.77 -2.91
C THR A 38 -21.58 3.61 -4.03
N GLY A 39 -22.40 4.42 -4.70
CA GLY A 39 -21.98 5.23 -5.84
C GLY A 39 -21.85 4.43 -7.12
N TYR A 40 -20.78 4.67 -7.87
CA TYR A 40 -20.59 4.18 -9.23
C TYR A 40 -19.17 3.66 -9.46
N SER A 41 -19.03 2.44 -10.01
CA SER A 41 -17.74 1.94 -10.51
C SER A 41 -17.31 2.67 -11.77
N SER A 42 -18.29 3.19 -12.54
CA SER A 42 -18.02 4.03 -13.70
C SER A 42 -19.02 5.16 -13.88
N VAL A 43 -18.55 6.34 -14.27
CA VAL A 43 -19.40 7.45 -14.77
C VAL A 43 -19.28 7.67 -16.27
N VAL A 44 -18.22 7.18 -16.91
CA VAL A 44 -17.98 7.24 -18.37
C VAL A 44 -17.28 5.96 -18.86
N PRO A 45 -17.51 5.50 -20.10
CA PRO A 45 -18.48 6.06 -21.06
C PRO A 45 -19.92 5.75 -20.67
N ILE A 46 -20.15 4.70 -19.86
CA ILE A 46 -21.46 4.30 -19.39
C ILE A 46 -21.45 4.35 -17.87
N LYS A 47 -22.46 5.01 -17.32
CA LYS A 47 -22.67 5.08 -15.87
C LYS A 47 -23.06 3.70 -15.33
N ARG A 48 -22.26 3.15 -14.42
CA ARG A 48 -22.46 1.81 -13.82
C ARG A 48 -22.38 1.90 -12.31
N ARG A 49 -23.37 1.32 -11.63
CA ARG A 49 -23.35 1.20 -10.16
C ARG A 49 -22.19 0.33 -9.72
N LEU A 50 -21.51 0.76 -8.66
CA LEU A 50 -20.49 -0.05 -8.01
C LEU A 50 -21.16 -1.29 -7.40
N ALA A 51 -20.59 -2.46 -7.62
CA ALA A 51 -21.06 -3.72 -7.07
C ALA A 51 -20.03 -4.32 -6.12
N GLN A 52 -20.49 -5.15 -5.19
CA GLN A 52 -19.60 -5.89 -4.29
C GLN A 52 -18.74 -6.86 -5.10
N GLY A 53 -17.49 -7.04 -4.65
CA GLY A 53 -16.56 -7.99 -5.27
C GLY A 53 -15.89 -7.51 -6.55
N GLU A 54 -16.16 -6.29 -7.02
CA GLU A 54 -15.39 -5.70 -8.13
C GLU A 54 -13.93 -5.42 -7.70
N TYR A 55 -12.98 -5.60 -8.62
CA TYR A 55 -11.57 -5.36 -8.34
C TYR A 55 -11.19 -3.89 -8.45
N PHE A 56 -10.44 -3.42 -7.46
CA PHE A 56 -9.79 -2.12 -7.45
C PHE A 56 -8.31 -2.32 -7.70
N ASP A 57 -7.69 -1.46 -8.53
CA ASP A 57 -6.24 -1.24 -8.46
C ASP A 57 -5.95 -0.63 -7.10
N VAL A 58 -5.33 -1.39 -6.18
CA VAL A 58 -5.06 -0.90 -4.82
C VAL A 58 -3.75 -0.11 -4.74
N ALA A 59 -3.09 0.10 -5.87
CA ALA A 59 -1.88 0.88 -6.05
C ALA A 59 -0.86 0.56 -4.94
N SER A 60 -0.48 1.57 -4.16
CA SER A 60 0.55 1.43 -3.13
C SER A 60 0.13 0.60 -1.92
N LEU A 61 -1.13 0.17 -1.76
CA LEU A 61 -1.45 -0.87 -0.76
C LEU A 61 -0.69 -2.17 -1.04
N THR A 62 -0.25 -2.41 -2.29
CA THR A 62 0.68 -3.51 -2.65
C THR A 62 1.89 -3.58 -1.71
N LYS A 63 2.43 -2.43 -1.29
CA LYS A 63 3.58 -2.36 -0.38
C LYS A 63 3.29 -3.08 0.92
N VAL A 64 2.22 -2.68 1.60
CA VAL A 64 1.87 -3.18 2.93
C VAL A 64 1.15 -4.53 2.90
N MET A 65 0.43 -4.83 1.82
CA MET A 65 -0.28 -6.11 1.66
C MET A 65 0.62 -7.24 1.17
N GLY A 66 1.75 -6.94 0.53
CA GLY A 66 2.63 -7.94 -0.07
C GLY A 66 4.09 -7.77 0.33
N THR A 67 4.71 -6.67 -0.06
CA THR A 67 6.17 -6.52 0.06
C THR A 67 6.65 -6.42 1.50
N VAL A 68 5.96 -5.68 2.38
CA VAL A 68 6.28 -5.60 3.81
C VAL A 68 6.21 -6.97 4.47
N PRO A 69 5.06 -7.69 4.49
CA PRO A 69 4.96 -8.98 5.16
C PRO A 69 5.93 -10.01 4.58
N LEU A 70 6.15 -10.02 3.27
CA LEU A 70 7.15 -10.91 2.66
C LEU A 70 8.58 -10.59 3.12
N THR A 71 8.92 -9.30 3.23
CA THR A 71 10.25 -8.88 3.70
C THR A 71 10.46 -9.31 5.15
N LEU A 72 9.50 -9.04 6.04
CA LEU A 72 9.61 -9.41 7.46
C LEU A 72 9.62 -10.93 7.66
N TRP A 73 8.82 -11.67 6.88
CA TRP A 73 8.87 -13.13 6.89
C TRP A 73 10.26 -13.66 6.49
N LEU A 74 10.87 -13.11 5.43
CA LEU A 74 12.23 -13.51 5.03
C LEU A 74 13.28 -13.21 6.11
N GLU A 75 13.11 -12.15 6.89
CA GLU A 75 13.96 -11.85 8.05
C GLU A 75 13.79 -12.90 9.14
N GLN A 76 12.54 -13.24 9.51
CA GLN A 76 12.26 -14.29 10.49
C GLN A 76 12.83 -15.65 10.06
N GLN A 77 12.86 -15.94 8.76
CA GLN A 77 13.49 -17.15 8.21
C GLN A 77 15.02 -17.06 8.11
N GLY A 78 15.64 -15.97 8.57
CA GLY A 78 17.09 -15.75 8.52
C GLY A 78 17.66 -15.59 7.11
N ARG A 79 16.80 -15.33 6.10
CA ARG A 79 17.21 -15.22 4.69
C ARG A 79 17.64 -13.80 4.31
N ILE A 80 17.15 -12.81 5.05
CA ILE A 80 17.63 -11.42 4.98
C ILE A 80 17.84 -10.85 6.39
N ASN A 81 18.52 -9.72 6.48
CA ASN A 81 18.72 -8.96 7.71
C ASN A 81 18.32 -7.51 7.46
N LEU A 82 17.38 -6.94 8.24
CA LEU A 82 16.93 -5.57 8.01
C LEU A 82 18.01 -4.52 8.28
N GLU A 83 19.01 -4.84 9.09
CA GLU A 83 20.17 -3.97 9.36
C GLU A 83 21.29 -4.11 8.33
N ALA A 84 21.23 -5.13 7.46
CA ALA A 84 22.24 -5.30 6.44
C ALA A 84 22.15 -4.19 5.37
N PRO A 85 23.29 -3.75 4.83
CA PRO A 85 23.30 -2.78 3.75
C PRO A 85 22.66 -3.37 2.50
N VAL A 86 21.96 -2.54 1.73
CA VAL A 86 21.33 -2.93 0.47
C VAL A 86 22.36 -3.52 -0.50
N SER A 87 23.60 -3.02 -0.47
CA SER A 87 24.73 -3.49 -1.29
C SER A 87 25.06 -4.97 -1.09
N GLN A 88 24.73 -5.55 0.07
CA GLN A 88 24.92 -6.98 0.33
C GLN A 88 24.04 -7.85 -0.59
N TYR A 89 22.85 -7.35 -0.93
CA TYR A 89 21.90 -8.06 -1.79
C TYR A 89 21.91 -7.52 -3.22
N LEU A 90 22.09 -6.22 -3.42
CA LEU A 90 22.13 -5.58 -4.73
C LEU A 90 23.46 -4.84 -4.89
N PRO A 91 24.53 -5.50 -5.38
CA PRO A 91 25.87 -4.91 -5.50
C PRO A 91 25.94 -3.66 -6.38
N GLN A 92 24.94 -3.44 -7.24
CA GLN A 92 24.78 -2.22 -8.05
C GLN A 92 24.53 -0.98 -7.18
N ILE A 93 23.90 -1.15 -6.01
CA ILE A 93 23.68 -0.10 -5.03
C ILE A 93 24.92 0.00 -4.15
N LYS A 94 25.75 1.02 -4.38
CA LYS A 94 27.08 1.13 -3.75
C LYS A 94 27.07 1.83 -2.39
N ASP A 95 25.99 2.51 -2.03
CA ASP A 95 25.91 3.24 -0.76
C ASP A 95 25.71 2.27 0.42
N ALA A 96 26.81 1.99 1.14
CA ALA A 96 26.82 1.07 2.26
C ALA A 96 26.05 1.58 3.49
N ARG A 97 25.64 2.85 3.53
CA ARG A 97 24.87 3.43 4.66
C ARG A 97 23.41 2.97 4.63
N VAL A 98 22.89 2.67 3.44
CA VAL A 98 21.47 2.37 3.24
C VAL A 98 21.22 0.91 3.55
N THR A 99 20.35 0.66 4.53
CA THR A 99 19.94 -0.68 4.95
C THR A 99 18.50 -0.98 4.52
N LEU A 100 18.09 -2.24 4.62
CA LEU A 100 16.71 -2.64 4.33
C LEU A 100 15.69 -1.95 5.25
N ARG A 101 16.04 -1.70 6.52
CA ARG A 101 15.25 -0.87 7.45
C ARG A 101 15.02 0.54 6.89
N HIS A 102 16.04 1.17 6.30
CA HIS A 102 15.90 2.49 5.70
C HIS A 102 14.93 2.47 4.49
N LEU A 103 14.90 1.37 3.73
CA LEU A 103 13.93 1.20 2.64
C LEU A 103 12.50 1.04 3.19
N LEU A 104 12.27 0.13 4.15
CA LEU A 104 10.96 -0.11 4.75
C LEU A 104 10.38 1.13 5.42
N THR A 105 11.22 1.97 6.03
CA THR A 105 10.78 3.16 6.77
C THR A 105 10.75 4.43 5.91
N HIS A 106 11.10 4.35 4.62
CA HIS A 106 11.22 5.52 3.74
C HIS A 106 12.21 6.58 4.24
N THR A 107 13.31 6.16 4.87
CA THR A 107 14.37 7.04 5.41
C THR A 107 15.70 6.91 4.65
N SER A 108 15.71 6.19 3.53
CA SER A 108 16.91 6.01 2.69
C SER A 108 17.41 7.29 2.01
N GLY A 109 16.57 8.32 1.85
CA GLY A 109 16.90 9.49 1.02
C GLY A 109 16.99 9.16 -0.47
N ALA A 110 16.41 8.04 -0.91
CA ALA A 110 16.40 7.58 -2.29
C ALA A 110 15.76 8.60 -3.24
N THR A 111 16.50 9.00 -4.27
CA THR A 111 16.03 9.85 -5.37
C THR A 111 16.62 9.37 -6.68
N ALA A 112 15.82 9.41 -7.75
CA ALA A 112 16.30 9.19 -9.11
C ALA A 112 15.47 10.01 -10.09
N TRP A 113 16.17 10.59 -11.06
CA TRP A 113 15.59 11.11 -12.28
C TRP A 113 15.94 10.15 -13.42
N ILE A 114 14.93 9.65 -14.11
CA ILE A 114 15.10 8.75 -15.27
C ILE A 114 14.30 9.38 -16.39
N ASP A 115 15.01 9.80 -17.43
CA ASP A 115 14.38 10.40 -18.61
C ASP A 115 13.55 9.35 -19.37
N GLN A 116 12.41 9.76 -19.92
CA GLN A 116 11.48 8.90 -20.66
C GLN A 116 11.15 7.56 -19.96
N ARG A 117 11.17 7.51 -18.62
CA ARG A 117 11.06 6.26 -17.85
C ARG A 117 9.84 5.40 -18.19
N ASP A 118 8.73 6.05 -18.57
CA ASP A 118 7.45 5.40 -18.87
C ASP A 118 7.48 4.66 -20.23
N GLU A 119 8.52 4.90 -21.05
CA GLU A 119 8.75 4.25 -22.35
C GLU A 119 9.68 3.02 -22.23
N LEU A 120 10.39 2.89 -21.11
CA LEU A 120 11.34 1.80 -20.87
C LEU A 120 10.62 0.48 -20.56
N ASN A 121 11.18 -0.62 -21.09
CA ASN A 121 10.75 -1.95 -20.67
C ASN A 121 11.31 -2.32 -19.27
N ALA A 122 10.87 -3.46 -18.72
CA ALA A 122 11.25 -3.87 -17.36
C ALA A 122 12.76 -3.94 -17.12
N SER A 123 13.52 -4.47 -18.08
CA SER A 123 14.99 -4.61 -17.95
C SER A 123 15.66 -3.24 -18.03
N GLU A 124 15.28 -2.41 -19.00
CA GLU A 124 15.82 -1.07 -19.18
C GLU A 124 15.53 -0.17 -17.98
N LEU A 125 14.30 -0.21 -17.45
CA LEU A 125 13.92 0.57 -16.27
C LEU A 125 14.67 0.11 -15.03
N ARG A 126 14.86 -1.21 -14.84
CA ARG A 126 15.68 -1.73 -13.73
C ARG A 126 17.12 -1.24 -13.81
N GLU A 127 17.75 -1.34 -14.98
CA GLU A 127 19.11 -0.85 -15.18
C GLU A 127 19.20 0.67 -15.00
N ALA A 128 18.22 1.42 -15.51
CA ALA A 128 18.14 2.86 -15.31
C ALA A 128 17.99 3.23 -13.82
N ILE A 129 17.22 2.47 -13.05
CA ILE A 129 17.13 2.63 -11.59
C ILE A 129 18.51 2.40 -10.96
N TYR A 130 19.19 1.29 -11.27
CA TYR A 130 20.52 1.03 -10.70
C TYR A 130 21.55 2.13 -11.03
N ASN A 131 21.48 2.68 -12.25
CA ASN A 131 22.45 3.68 -12.70
C ASN A 131 22.17 5.10 -12.19
N ASN A 132 20.91 5.45 -11.93
CA ASN A 132 20.51 6.82 -11.60
C ASN A 132 20.06 7.02 -10.15
N LEU A 133 19.87 5.94 -9.39
CA LEU A 133 19.44 6.04 -7.99
C LEU A 133 20.58 6.56 -7.11
N THR A 134 20.28 7.62 -6.36
CA THR A 134 21.18 8.22 -5.38
C THR A 134 20.50 8.30 -4.02
N PHE A 135 21.29 8.40 -2.96
CA PHE A 135 20.82 8.53 -1.58
C PHE A 135 21.36 9.83 -0.99
N GLY A 136 20.52 10.86 -1.06
CA GLY A 136 20.92 12.25 -0.89
C GLY A 136 20.96 12.75 0.56
N ALA A 137 20.98 14.07 0.70
CA ALA A 137 21.09 14.77 1.99
C ALA A 137 19.94 14.46 2.99
N ASP A 138 18.81 13.95 2.50
CA ASP A 138 17.67 13.57 3.33
C ASP A 138 17.84 12.18 3.98
N PHE A 139 18.91 11.44 3.70
CA PHE A 139 19.20 10.13 4.31
C PHE A 139 19.12 10.21 5.85
N ASN A 140 18.18 9.46 6.41
CA ASN A 140 17.87 9.40 7.83
C ASN A 140 17.58 10.76 8.50
N GLN A 141 17.32 11.81 7.73
CA GLN A 141 16.94 13.14 8.20
C GLN A 141 15.45 13.40 8.02
N LYS A 142 14.82 12.75 7.03
CA LYS A 142 13.40 12.88 6.73
C LYS A 142 12.80 11.54 6.33
N VAL A 143 11.51 11.41 6.57
CA VAL A 143 10.69 10.35 5.98
C VAL A 143 10.17 10.85 4.63
N VAL A 144 10.76 10.36 3.53
CA VAL A 144 10.37 10.73 2.16
C VAL A 144 9.74 9.52 1.49
N TYR A 145 8.41 9.51 1.41
CA TYR A 145 7.68 8.43 0.75
C TYR A 145 8.04 8.37 -0.74
N ASN A 146 8.66 7.27 -1.16
CA ASN A 146 9.16 7.09 -2.52
C ASN A 146 9.15 5.59 -2.90
N ASP A 147 8.63 5.29 -4.09
CA ASP A 147 8.50 3.94 -4.63
C ASP A 147 9.83 3.21 -4.82
N TYR A 148 10.93 3.92 -5.10
CA TYR A 148 12.23 3.28 -5.31
C TYR A 148 12.66 2.40 -4.13
N ASN A 149 12.25 2.76 -2.91
CA ASN A 149 12.49 1.93 -1.72
C ASN A 149 11.90 0.53 -1.87
N PHE A 150 10.65 0.45 -2.31
CA PHE A 150 9.91 -0.81 -2.43
C PHE A 150 10.21 -1.54 -3.75
N LEU A 151 10.68 -0.83 -4.78
CA LEU A 151 11.28 -1.46 -5.95
C LEU A 151 12.58 -2.19 -5.59
N LEU A 152 13.47 -1.55 -4.83
CA LEU A 152 14.68 -2.19 -4.33
C LEU A 152 14.37 -3.39 -3.42
N LEU A 153 13.43 -3.27 -2.48
CA LEU A 153 12.99 -4.41 -1.67
C LEU A 153 12.46 -5.55 -2.55
N GLY A 154 11.68 -5.25 -3.59
CA GLY A 154 11.25 -6.24 -4.57
C GLY A 154 12.42 -6.93 -5.25
N PHE A 155 13.41 -6.19 -5.76
CA PHE A 155 14.60 -6.76 -6.40
C PHE A 155 15.44 -7.62 -5.44
N ILE A 156 15.51 -7.25 -4.15
CA ILE A 156 16.16 -8.05 -3.11
C ILE A 156 15.42 -9.37 -2.93
N ILE A 157 14.09 -9.32 -2.78
CA ILE A 157 13.24 -10.52 -2.66
C ILE A 157 13.45 -11.44 -3.85
N GLU A 158 13.51 -10.90 -5.08
CA GLU A 158 13.78 -11.70 -6.28
C GLU A 158 15.11 -12.41 -6.24
N ARG A 159 16.16 -11.72 -5.81
CA ARG A 159 17.49 -12.29 -5.73
C ARG A 159 17.57 -13.38 -4.65
N VAL A 160 16.89 -13.18 -3.53
CA VAL A 160 16.89 -14.10 -2.38
C VAL A 160 16.03 -15.34 -2.66
N LEU A 161 14.90 -15.20 -3.36
CA LEU A 161 13.98 -16.30 -3.65
C LEU A 161 14.11 -16.90 -5.05
N HIS A 162 14.92 -16.29 -5.92
CA HIS A 162 15.09 -16.68 -7.32
C HIS A 162 13.77 -16.75 -8.11
N MET A 163 12.84 -15.84 -7.81
CA MET A 163 11.55 -15.72 -8.51
C MET A 163 11.06 -14.28 -8.49
N PRO A 164 10.19 -13.86 -9.42
CA PRO A 164 9.65 -12.51 -9.44
C PRO A 164 8.93 -12.12 -8.15
N VAL A 165 9.05 -10.87 -7.72
CA VAL A 165 8.50 -10.42 -6.43
C VAL A 165 6.98 -10.60 -6.37
N GLN A 166 6.25 -10.36 -7.46
CA GLN A 166 4.79 -10.53 -7.47
C GLN A 166 4.37 -12.00 -7.35
N VAL A 167 5.14 -12.92 -7.96
CA VAL A 167 4.95 -14.36 -7.79
C VAL A 167 5.24 -14.78 -6.35
N ALA A 168 6.29 -14.24 -5.75
CA ALA A 168 6.63 -14.50 -4.36
C ALA A 168 5.55 -13.97 -3.39
N ILE A 169 5.01 -12.77 -3.63
CA ILE A 169 3.91 -12.19 -2.84
C ILE A 169 2.67 -13.09 -2.94
N GLN A 170 2.29 -13.53 -4.15
CA GLN A 170 1.16 -14.42 -4.32
C GLN A 170 1.33 -15.71 -3.52
N LYS A 171 2.51 -16.34 -3.63
CA LYS A 171 2.80 -17.65 -3.04
C LYS A 171 2.97 -17.62 -1.51
N TYR A 172 3.69 -16.63 -0.99
CA TYR A 172 4.11 -16.60 0.41
C TYR A 172 3.29 -15.66 1.28
N VAL A 173 2.46 -14.79 0.70
CA VAL A 173 1.62 -13.85 1.47
C VAL A 173 0.14 -14.04 1.16
N LEU A 174 -0.27 -13.83 -0.10
CA LEU A 174 -1.69 -13.80 -0.44
C LEU A 174 -2.36 -15.16 -0.25
N GLN A 175 -1.74 -16.24 -0.75
CA GLN A 175 -2.25 -17.60 -0.59
C GLN A 175 -2.31 -18.05 0.88
N PRO A 176 -1.23 -17.95 1.69
CA PRO A 176 -1.28 -18.35 3.10
C PRO A 176 -2.30 -17.56 3.94
N TRP A 177 -2.56 -16.30 3.61
CA TRP A 177 -3.58 -15.49 4.29
C TRP A 177 -4.99 -15.62 3.70
N GLY A 178 -5.19 -16.47 2.68
CA GLY A 178 -6.50 -16.70 2.08
C GLY A 178 -7.08 -15.47 1.37
N LEU A 179 -6.21 -14.66 0.78
CA LEU A 179 -6.54 -13.48 -0.04
C LEU A 179 -6.69 -13.91 -1.50
N GLU A 180 -7.68 -14.75 -1.76
CA GLU A 180 -7.86 -15.48 -3.02
C GLU A 180 -8.26 -14.59 -4.21
N ALA A 181 -8.91 -13.47 -3.94
CA ALA A 181 -9.29 -12.49 -4.96
C ALA A 181 -8.13 -11.51 -5.23
N SER A 182 -7.28 -11.20 -4.25
CA SER A 182 -6.09 -10.36 -4.46
C SER A 182 -5.15 -10.98 -5.50
N SER A 183 -4.87 -10.25 -6.58
CA SER A 183 -4.10 -10.75 -7.73
C SER A 183 -3.37 -9.64 -8.48
N PHE A 184 -2.21 -9.96 -9.04
CA PHE A 184 -1.48 -9.08 -9.97
C PHE A 184 -1.94 -9.25 -11.43
N THR A 185 -2.77 -10.25 -11.70
CA THR A 185 -3.39 -10.51 -13.01
C THR A 185 -4.91 -10.59 -12.84
N PRO A 186 -5.58 -9.47 -12.51
CA PRO A 186 -7.03 -9.46 -12.33
C PRO A 186 -7.74 -9.81 -13.64
N ASP A 187 -8.96 -10.34 -13.57
CA ASP A 187 -9.86 -10.35 -14.72
C ASP A 187 -10.26 -8.90 -15.07
N PRO A 188 -9.89 -8.37 -16.24
CA PRO A 188 -10.26 -7.01 -16.64
C PRO A 188 -11.77 -6.80 -16.77
N HIS A 189 -12.58 -7.86 -16.88
CA HIS A 189 -14.03 -7.75 -16.89
C HIS A 189 -14.59 -7.42 -15.50
N GLN A 190 -13.97 -7.94 -14.45
CA GLN A 190 -14.36 -7.74 -13.04
C GLN A 190 -13.68 -6.54 -12.37
N ALA A 191 -12.61 -5.99 -12.97
CA ALA A 191 -12.00 -4.76 -12.49
C ALA A 191 -12.87 -3.52 -12.76
N ILE A 192 -12.86 -2.55 -11.86
CA ILE A 192 -13.46 -1.24 -12.14
C ILE A 192 -12.52 -0.41 -13.03
N PRO A 193 -13.05 0.54 -13.81
CA PRO A 193 -12.21 1.51 -14.49
C PRO A 193 -11.46 2.41 -13.50
N THR A 194 -10.18 2.64 -13.79
CA THR A 194 -9.29 3.43 -12.94
C THR A 194 -9.29 4.90 -13.35
N GLN A 195 -8.98 5.22 -14.60
CA GLN A 195 -9.00 6.60 -15.10
C GLN A 195 -9.21 6.65 -16.62
N VAL A 196 -9.48 7.84 -17.15
CA VAL A 196 -9.36 8.12 -18.59
C VAL A 196 -8.07 8.90 -18.84
N ARG A 197 -7.12 8.34 -19.59
CA ARG A 197 -5.87 9.03 -19.98
C ARG A 197 -5.79 9.09 -21.50
N ASN A 198 -5.60 10.28 -22.07
CA ASN A 198 -5.52 10.50 -23.53
C ASN A 198 -6.70 9.87 -24.30
N GLY A 199 -7.91 9.97 -23.75
CA GLY A 199 -9.14 9.39 -24.33
C GLY A 199 -9.30 7.88 -24.15
N ILE A 200 -8.33 7.19 -23.53
CA ILE A 200 -8.37 5.75 -23.28
C ILE A 200 -8.79 5.50 -21.84
N LEU A 201 -9.84 4.69 -21.65
CA LEU A 201 -10.28 4.23 -20.34
C LEU A 201 -9.38 3.07 -19.87
N THR A 202 -8.62 3.28 -18.80
CA THR A 202 -7.82 2.24 -18.18
C THR A 202 -8.70 1.35 -17.30
N LYS A 203 -8.70 0.04 -17.55
CA LYS A 203 -9.49 -0.96 -16.80
C LYS A 203 -8.69 -2.25 -16.70
N GLY A 204 -8.53 -2.78 -15.48
CA GLY A 204 -7.75 -4.01 -15.23
C GLY A 204 -6.26 -3.89 -15.59
N GLN A 205 -5.73 -2.67 -15.67
CA GLN A 205 -4.33 -2.39 -15.98
C GLN A 205 -3.74 -1.55 -14.86
N VAL A 206 -2.49 -1.86 -14.50
CA VAL A 206 -1.76 -1.18 -13.41
C VAL A 206 -1.64 0.32 -13.71
N HIS A 207 -2.06 1.15 -12.76
CA HIS A 207 -2.06 2.60 -12.89
C HIS A 207 -0.68 3.24 -12.73
N ASP A 208 0.14 2.74 -11.80
CA ASP A 208 1.50 3.28 -11.57
C ASP A 208 2.40 2.97 -12.78
N PRO A 209 2.97 4.00 -13.46
CA PRO A 209 3.74 3.77 -14.67
C PRO A 209 4.98 2.89 -14.47
N LYS A 210 5.68 3.03 -13.33
CA LYS A 210 6.89 2.24 -13.05
C LYS A 210 6.53 0.77 -12.85
N ALA A 211 5.45 0.52 -12.10
CA ALA A 211 4.97 -0.84 -11.89
C ALA A 211 4.38 -1.45 -13.16
N ALA A 212 3.71 -0.66 -14.01
CA ALA A 212 3.26 -1.11 -15.33
C ALA A 212 4.45 -1.53 -16.23
N SER A 213 5.52 -0.74 -16.28
CA SER A 213 6.73 -1.07 -17.03
C SER A 213 7.50 -2.26 -16.45
N LEU A 214 7.64 -2.35 -15.12
CA LEU A 214 8.36 -3.45 -14.45
C LEU A 214 7.55 -4.76 -14.41
N GLY A 215 6.22 -4.70 -14.50
CA GLY A 215 5.34 -5.85 -14.42
C GLY A 215 5.56 -6.67 -13.14
N LEU A 216 5.73 -8.00 -13.31
CA LEU A 216 6.01 -8.97 -12.25
C LEU A 216 7.19 -8.62 -11.32
N HIS A 217 8.04 -7.68 -11.72
CA HIS A 217 9.20 -7.21 -10.97
C HIS A 217 8.94 -6.02 -10.04
N ALA A 218 7.70 -5.49 -10.02
CA ALA A 218 7.35 -4.35 -9.19
C ALA A 218 6.84 -4.77 -7.81
N GLY A 219 7.62 -4.48 -6.76
CA GLY A 219 7.22 -4.62 -5.36
C GLY A 219 6.51 -3.39 -4.77
N SER A 220 6.32 -2.32 -5.55
CA SER A 220 5.78 -1.04 -5.07
C SER A 220 4.28 -0.83 -5.33
N ALA A 221 3.74 -1.45 -6.38
CA ALA A 221 2.36 -1.34 -6.85
C ALA A 221 2.05 -2.51 -7.80
N GLY A 222 0.80 -2.61 -8.27
CA GLY A 222 0.37 -3.60 -9.25
C GLY A 222 -0.68 -4.60 -8.74
N LEU A 223 -0.90 -4.65 -7.42
CA LEU A 223 -1.93 -5.52 -6.85
C LEU A 223 -3.32 -4.97 -7.15
N PHE A 224 -4.22 -5.85 -7.58
CA PHE A 224 -5.65 -5.63 -7.58
C PHE A 224 -6.28 -6.43 -6.45
N SER A 225 -7.33 -5.88 -5.84
CA SER A 225 -8.03 -6.55 -4.74
C SER A 225 -9.49 -6.15 -4.67
N THR A 226 -10.27 -6.95 -3.94
CA THR A 226 -11.63 -6.62 -3.52
C THR A 226 -11.63 -6.10 -2.08
N LYS A 227 -12.72 -5.45 -1.66
CA LYS A 227 -12.90 -5.05 -0.25
C LYS A 227 -12.76 -6.23 0.70
N HIS A 228 -13.37 -7.37 0.36
CA HIS A 228 -13.36 -8.57 1.18
C HIS A 228 -11.93 -9.02 1.54
N ASP A 229 -11.02 -9.06 0.56
CA ASP A 229 -9.65 -9.48 0.82
C ASP A 229 -8.83 -8.41 1.56
N VAL A 230 -9.10 -7.13 1.30
CA VAL A 230 -8.45 -6.05 2.07
C VAL A 230 -8.93 -6.06 3.53
N VAL A 231 -10.20 -6.40 3.79
CA VAL A 231 -10.74 -6.63 5.14
C VAL A 231 -10.07 -7.83 5.80
N LYS A 232 -9.98 -8.97 5.12
CA LYS A 232 -9.25 -10.15 5.63
C LYS A 232 -7.80 -9.82 5.99
N PHE A 233 -7.07 -9.15 5.09
CA PHE A 233 -5.72 -8.68 5.35
C PHE A 233 -5.67 -7.77 6.59
N THR A 234 -6.61 -6.84 6.72
CA THR A 234 -6.67 -5.92 7.86
C THR A 234 -6.91 -6.69 9.16
N LEU A 235 -7.78 -7.70 9.17
CA LEU A 235 -7.98 -8.58 10.33
C LEU A 235 -6.71 -9.39 10.67
N LYS A 236 -5.95 -9.87 9.68
CA LYS A 236 -4.64 -10.52 9.89
C LYS A 236 -3.62 -9.58 10.52
N MET A 237 -3.64 -8.31 10.15
CA MET A 237 -2.77 -7.27 10.73
C MET A 237 -3.19 -6.86 12.15
N LEU A 238 -4.48 -6.93 12.47
CA LEU A 238 -5.00 -6.69 13.81
C LEU A 238 -4.65 -7.81 14.79
N ALA A 239 -4.59 -9.06 14.32
CA ALA A 239 -4.22 -10.21 15.14
C ALA A 239 -2.83 -10.05 15.78
N ASN A 240 -2.65 -10.65 16.96
CA ASN A 240 -1.35 -10.66 17.66
C ASN A 240 -0.33 -11.53 16.95
N GLU A 241 -0.75 -12.66 16.42
CA GLU A 241 0.05 -13.55 15.59
C GLU A 241 -0.80 -14.02 14.41
N ASN A 242 -0.14 -14.44 13.34
CA ASN A 242 -0.80 -15.06 12.20
C ASN A 242 0.13 -16.10 11.55
N GLU A 243 -0.33 -16.73 10.48
CA GLU A 243 0.36 -17.82 9.81
C GLU A 243 1.71 -17.41 9.20
N LEU A 244 1.97 -16.11 9.05
CA LEU A 244 3.17 -15.58 8.40
C LEU A 244 4.13 -14.88 9.37
N LEU A 245 3.60 -14.03 10.26
CA LEU A 245 4.40 -13.22 11.17
C LEU A 245 4.08 -13.60 12.62
N ASP A 246 5.14 -13.80 13.40
CA ASP A 246 5.01 -14.15 14.82
C ASP A 246 4.62 -12.93 15.66
N GLU A 247 4.26 -13.18 16.91
CA GLU A 247 3.83 -12.14 17.85
C GLU A 247 4.88 -11.04 18.06
N THR A 248 6.18 -11.37 18.01
CA THR A 248 7.25 -10.39 18.20
C THR A 248 7.33 -9.45 17.01
N THR A 249 7.30 -9.97 15.80
CA THR A 249 7.25 -9.16 14.58
C THR A 249 5.97 -8.33 14.49
N MET A 250 4.84 -8.89 14.89
CA MET A 250 3.57 -8.18 14.86
C MET A 250 3.56 -6.97 15.81
N ARG A 251 4.09 -7.12 17.04
CA ARG A 251 4.24 -6.00 17.99
C ARG A 251 5.07 -4.84 17.44
N GLN A 252 6.13 -5.14 16.67
CA GLN A 252 6.99 -4.11 16.08
C GLN A 252 6.25 -3.12 15.18
N PHE A 253 5.08 -3.48 14.63
CA PHE A 253 4.31 -2.54 13.84
C PHE A 253 3.84 -1.32 14.66
N GLU A 254 3.64 -1.45 15.96
CA GLU A 254 3.23 -0.36 16.86
C GLU A 254 4.40 0.55 17.27
N ASP A 255 5.63 0.07 17.09
CA ASP A 255 6.85 0.78 17.45
C ASP A 255 7.40 1.64 16.30
N ASN A 256 8.13 2.69 16.67
CA ASN A 256 8.89 3.47 15.70
C ASN A 256 10.10 2.66 15.19
N GLN A 257 10.13 2.40 13.89
CA GLN A 257 11.15 1.58 13.25
C GLN A 257 12.26 2.39 12.58
N THR A 258 12.18 3.72 12.60
CA THR A 258 13.23 4.59 12.05
C THR A 258 14.47 4.56 12.94
N THR A 259 15.66 4.52 12.32
CA THR A 259 16.93 4.59 13.07
C THR A 259 17.12 5.96 13.73
N ASN A 260 16.61 7.04 13.12
CA ASN A 260 16.50 8.34 13.78
C ASN A 260 15.19 8.43 14.58
N PRO A 261 15.23 8.54 15.92
CA PRO A 261 14.03 8.53 16.77
C PRO A 261 13.17 9.80 16.65
N LYS A 262 13.68 10.86 15.99
CA LYS A 262 12.90 12.08 15.71
C LYS A 262 11.95 11.90 14.51
N LEU A 263 12.18 10.87 13.71
CA LEU A 263 11.30 10.47 12.62
C LEU A 263 10.28 9.47 13.16
N LEU A 264 9.13 9.35 12.50
CA LEU A 264 8.04 8.48 12.96
C LEU A 264 7.50 7.66 11.79
N ARG A 265 7.91 6.39 11.74
CA ARG A 265 7.43 5.42 10.75
C ARG A 265 7.56 4.00 11.30
N SER A 266 6.55 3.18 11.07
CA SER A 266 6.59 1.73 11.29
C SER A 266 7.17 1.02 10.05
N TRP A 267 7.08 -0.30 9.99
CA TRP A 267 7.44 -1.10 8.81
C TRP A 267 6.52 -0.83 7.62
N GLY A 268 6.89 0.10 6.74
CA GLY A 268 6.08 0.51 5.59
C GLY A 268 4.83 1.33 5.94
N TRP A 269 4.36 1.32 7.18
CA TRP A 269 3.16 2.03 7.64
C TRP A 269 3.48 3.43 8.19
N ALA A 270 2.63 4.40 7.86
CA ALA A 270 2.66 5.71 8.52
C ALA A 270 1.84 5.67 9.81
N PHE A 271 2.22 6.50 10.79
CA PHE A 271 1.42 6.69 11.99
C PHE A 271 0.37 7.78 11.83
N VAL A 272 -0.75 7.60 12.52
CA VAL A 272 -1.65 8.66 12.96
C VAL A 272 -1.70 8.61 14.49
N THR A 273 -1.19 9.65 15.15
CA THR A 273 -1.11 9.68 16.61
C THR A 273 -2.48 9.97 17.21
N ARG A 274 -2.98 9.07 18.06
CA ARG A 274 -4.18 9.31 18.89
C ARG A 274 -3.82 10.14 20.11
N ASN A 275 -2.80 9.68 20.84
CA ASN A 275 -2.27 10.30 22.04
C ASN A 275 -0.77 9.90 22.16
N PRO A 276 -0.01 10.42 23.15
CA PRO A 276 1.42 10.13 23.28
C PRO A 276 1.80 8.65 23.40
N HIS A 277 0.85 7.77 23.72
CA HIS A 277 1.06 6.34 23.96
C HIS A 277 0.35 5.43 22.95
N GLN A 278 -0.34 5.98 21.96
CA GLN A 278 -1.15 5.21 21.02
C GLN A 278 -1.10 5.80 19.61
N VAL A 279 -0.76 4.93 18.66
CA VAL A 279 -0.69 5.24 17.23
C VAL A 279 -1.53 4.27 16.43
N LEU A 280 -2.13 4.77 15.36
CA LEU A 280 -2.77 3.95 14.34
C LEU A 280 -1.84 3.80 13.15
N LEU A 281 -1.91 2.64 12.50
CA LEU A 281 -1.24 2.41 11.24
C LEU A 281 -2.13 2.87 10.10
N ARG A 282 -1.54 3.57 9.14
CA ARG A 282 -2.21 3.90 7.88
C ARG A 282 -1.33 3.69 6.67
N HIS A 283 -1.97 3.32 5.58
CA HIS A 283 -1.36 3.33 4.25
C HIS A 283 -2.40 3.65 3.19
N SER A 284 -1.99 4.32 2.11
CA SER A 284 -2.88 4.72 1.02
C SER A 284 -2.35 4.30 -0.35
N GLY A 285 -3.24 3.95 -1.26
CA GLY A 285 -3.01 3.86 -2.70
C GLY A 285 -3.37 5.15 -3.42
N PHE A 286 -2.62 5.49 -4.46
CA PHE A 286 -2.85 6.69 -5.28
C PHE A 286 -4.26 6.71 -5.91
N THR A 287 -4.77 5.52 -6.25
CA THR A 287 -6.06 5.30 -6.92
C THR A 287 -7.28 5.60 -6.03
N GLY A 288 -7.07 5.87 -4.74
CA GLY A 288 -8.14 6.23 -3.79
C GLY A 288 -8.43 5.20 -2.73
N THR A 289 -7.56 4.21 -2.59
CA THR A 289 -7.68 3.17 -1.56
C THR A 289 -6.88 3.56 -0.33
N PHE A 290 -7.31 3.15 0.86
CA PHE A 290 -6.51 3.22 2.07
C PHE A 290 -6.99 2.23 3.14
N ILE A 291 -6.10 1.96 4.08
CA ILE A 291 -6.36 1.20 5.29
C ILE A 291 -5.94 2.07 6.47
N LEU A 292 -6.78 2.13 7.50
CA LEU A 292 -6.40 2.53 8.86
C LEU A 292 -6.68 1.36 9.80
N LEU A 293 -5.79 1.14 10.77
CA LEU A 293 -6.04 0.17 11.83
C LEU A 293 -5.36 0.58 13.14
N ASP A 294 -6.02 0.24 14.24
CA ASP A 294 -5.54 0.36 15.61
C ASP A 294 -5.42 -1.06 16.18
N ARG A 295 -4.18 -1.54 16.36
CA ARG A 295 -3.95 -2.88 16.93
C ARG A 295 -4.34 -2.94 18.41
N LEU A 296 -4.28 -1.83 19.13
CA LEU A 296 -4.61 -1.81 20.56
C LEU A 296 -6.12 -1.96 20.79
N THR A 297 -6.95 -1.22 20.05
CA THR A 297 -8.42 -1.29 20.20
C THR A 297 -9.08 -2.28 19.25
N GLN A 298 -8.31 -2.92 18.37
CA GLN A 298 -8.78 -3.83 17.33
C GLN A 298 -9.74 -3.16 16.34
N ASN A 299 -9.55 -1.86 16.12
CA ASN A 299 -10.39 -1.07 15.23
C ASN A 299 -9.74 -0.90 13.85
N GLY A 300 -10.54 -0.69 12.81
CA GLY A 300 -10.01 -0.44 11.48
C GLY A 300 -11.02 0.15 10.51
N LEU A 301 -10.50 0.76 9.46
CA LEU A 301 -11.24 1.25 8.30
C LEU A 301 -10.54 0.78 7.04
N VAL A 302 -11.22 -0.07 6.29
CA VAL A 302 -10.87 -0.39 4.90
C VAL A 302 -11.70 0.50 4.00
N PHE A 303 -11.06 1.24 3.10
CA PHE A 303 -11.74 2.13 2.18
C PHE A 303 -11.17 1.98 0.77
N LEU A 304 -12.01 1.54 -0.17
CA LEU A 304 -11.68 1.46 -1.59
C LEU A 304 -12.57 2.43 -2.37
N SER A 305 -11.96 3.29 -3.18
CA SER A 305 -12.68 4.18 -4.10
C SER A 305 -12.01 4.20 -5.46
N ASN A 306 -12.72 4.70 -6.46
CA ASN A 306 -12.22 5.02 -7.78
C ASN A 306 -12.00 6.52 -7.95
N ARG A 307 -11.33 7.18 -6.98
CA ARG A 307 -11.21 8.64 -6.95
C ARG A 307 -10.58 9.19 -8.24
N VAL A 308 -9.74 8.41 -8.93
CA VAL A 308 -9.08 8.72 -10.22
C VAL A 308 -9.96 8.64 -11.45
N HIS A 309 -11.19 8.14 -11.32
CA HIS A 309 -12.12 8.03 -12.43
C HIS A 309 -13.10 9.22 -12.47
N PRO A 310 -13.32 9.86 -13.63
CA PRO A 310 -12.56 9.72 -14.87
C PRO A 310 -11.23 10.47 -14.83
N GLN A 311 -11.08 11.43 -13.92
CA GLN A 311 -9.88 12.24 -13.74
C GLN A 311 -9.54 12.43 -12.25
N PRO A 312 -8.25 12.69 -11.91
CA PRO A 312 -7.79 13.52 -10.79
C PRO A 312 -8.80 14.52 -10.17
N ASN A 313 -9.40 14.18 -9.01
CA ASN A 313 -9.97 15.14 -8.07
C ASN A 313 -9.07 15.20 -6.82
N LEU A 314 -8.45 16.37 -6.61
CA LEU A 314 -7.48 16.59 -5.54
C LEU A 314 -8.13 16.88 -4.19
N GLU A 315 -9.39 17.29 -4.14
CA GLU A 315 -10.14 17.51 -2.88
C GLU A 315 -10.23 16.23 -2.04
N PHE A 316 -10.20 15.07 -2.70
CA PHE A 316 -10.09 13.76 -2.03
C PHE A 316 -8.93 13.71 -1.03
N LEU A 317 -7.80 14.35 -1.33
CA LEU A 317 -6.63 14.31 -0.46
C LEU A 317 -6.91 15.01 0.88
N GLU A 318 -7.68 16.09 0.88
CA GLU A 318 -8.08 16.79 2.09
C GLU A 318 -9.10 15.97 2.90
N TYR A 319 -10.11 15.42 2.23
CA TYR A 319 -11.11 14.56 2.88
C TYR A 319 -10.48 13.32 3.52
N ARG A 320 -9.54 12.67 2.82
CA ARG A 320 -8.79 11.54 3.36
C ARG A 320 -8.03 11.92 4.64
N GLN A 321 -7.40 13.10 4.68
CA GLN A 321 -6.74 13.54 5.92
C GLN A 321 -7.74 13.83 7.04
N LYS A 322 -8.89 14.45 6.72
CA LYS A 322 -9.97 14.65 7.70
C LYS A 322 -10.46 13.30 8.25
N ILE A 323 -10.70 12.32 7.38
CA ILE A 323 -11.09 10.95 7.76
C ILE A 323 -10.08 10.34 8.72
N TYR A 324 -8.78 10.44 8.44
CA TYR A 324 -7.75 9.90 9.33
C TYR A 324 -7.83 10.53 10.72
N GLN A 325 -8.01 11.85 10.80
CA GLN A 325 -8.07 12.57 12.07
C GLN A 325 -9.39 12.35 12.82
N THR A 326 -10.49 12.18 12.09
CA THR A 326 -11.82 11.90 12.68
C THR A 326 -11.88 10.47 13.19
N PHE A 327 -11.47 9.48 12.39
CA PHE A 327 -11.49 8.06 12.78
C PHE A 327 -10.72 7.81 14.07
N VAL A 328 -9.55 8.44 14.20
CA VAL A 328 -8.71 8.35 15.41
C VAL A 328 -9.43 8.86 16.67
N LYS A 329 -10.39 9.76 16.54
CA LYS A 329 -11.12 10.34 17.68
C LYS A 329 -12.41 9.59 18.04
N GLU A 330 -12.88 8.66 17.19
CA GLU A 330 -14.22 8.05 17.28
C GLU A 330 -14.24 6.68 17.97
N ASP A 331 -13.47 6.52 19.03
CA ASP A 331 -13.31 5.28 19.78
C ASP A 331 -13.33 5.64 21.26
N PHE A 332 -14.42 5.31 21.93
CA PHE A 332 -14.68 5.66 23.33
C PHE A 332 -14.49 4.46 24.24
#